data_AF-A0AA88DM08-F1
#
_entry.id   AF-A0AA88DM08-F1
#
_cell.length_a   1.000
_cell.length_b   1.000
_cell.length_c   1.000
_cell.angle_alpha   90.00
_cell.angle_beta   90.00
_cell.angle_gamma   90.00
#
_symmetry.space_group_name_H-M   'P 1'
#
loop_
_entity.id
_entity.type
_entity.pdbx_description
1 polymer ?
#
loop_
_entity_poly.entity_id
_entity_poly.type
_entity_poly.pdbx_seq_one_letter_code
_entity_poly.pdbx_strand_id
1 'polypeptide(L)'
;MEVSVLKLSAVVFVIVIATWAWRVVNWIWLRPKRLEKFLRNQGLKGNSYKIYSGDLKEITLMAMEAASKPINLSDDIITRVFPFDLHTVKNYGMPSNISL
;
A
#
# COMPACT_ATOMS: atom_id res chain seq x y z
N MET A 1 38.56 -30.24 -17.11
CA MET A 1 38.15 -28.86 -17.48
C MET A 1 36.63 -28.67 -17.37
N GLU A 2 35.82 -29.57 -17.91
CA GLU A 2 34.35 -29.43 -17.95
C GLU A 2 33.69 -29.28 -16.57
N VAL A 3 34.09 -30.09 -15.58
CA VAL A 3 33.55 -30.03 -14.20
C VAL A 3 33.84 -28.67 -13.54
N SER A 4 35.00 -28.06 -13.81
CA SER A 4 35.35 -26.75 -13.27
C SER A 4 34.53 -25.61 -13.92
N VAL A 5 34.26 -25.73 -15.22
CA VAL A 5 33.41 -24.77 -15.97
C VAL A 5 31.97 -24.83 -15.47
N LEU A 6 31.42 -26.02 -15.24
CA LEU A 6 30.08 -26.20 -14.68
C LEU A 6 29.94 -25.58 -13.28
N LYS A 7 30.96 -25.77 -12.41
CA LYS A 7 31.00 -25.17 -11.08
C LYS A 7 31.02 -23.64 -11.14
N LEU A 8 31.83 -23.05 -12.01
CA LEU A 8 31.88 -21.60 -12.22
C LEU A 8 30.54 -21.04 -12.71
N SER A 9 29.92 -21.70 -13.69
CA SER A 9 28.60 -21.31 -14.20
C SER A 9 27.53 -21.34 -13.10
N ALA A 10 27.53 -22.39 -12.26
CA ALA A 10 26.60 -22.51 -11.15
C ALA A 10 26.78 -21.37 -10.13
N VAL A 11 28.02 -20.99 -9.80
CA VAL A 11 28.32 -19.88 -8.89
C VAL A 11 27.79 -18.55 -9.44
N VAL A 12 28.02 -18.27 -10.73
CA VAL A 12 27.50 -17.05 -11.37
C VAL A 12 25.98 -17.03 -11.31
N PHE A 13 25.32 -18.16 -11.60
CA PHE A 13 23.87 -18.26 -11.55
C PHE A 13 23.31 -17.98 -10.15
N VAL A 14 23.94 -18.52 -9.11
CA VAL A 14 23.56 -18.25 -7.71
C VAL A 14 23.72 -16.76 -7.36
N ILE A 15 24.81 -16.12 -7.78
CA ILE A 15 25.03 -14.69 -7.55
C ILE A 15 23.93 -13.88 -8.24
N VAL A 16 23.58 -14.20 -9.48
CA VAL A 16 22.50 -13.53 -10.21
C VAL A 16 21.19 -13.66 -9.43
N ILE A 17 20.78 -14.86 -9.04
CA ILE A 17 19.54 -15.06 -8.26
C ILE A 17 19.57 -14.26 -6.95
N ALA A 18 20.69 -14.30 -6.21
CA ALA A 18 20.82 -13.57 -4.96
C ALA A 18 20.68 -12.05 -5.15
N THR A 19 21.27 -11.49 -6.22
CA THR A 19 21.13 -10.06 -6.53
C THR A 19 19.70 -9.67 -6.90
N TRP A 20 18.99 -10.51 -7.66
CA TRP A 20 17.58 -10.30 -7.98
C TRP A 20 16.70 -10.40 -6.74
N ALA A 21 16.89 -11.41 -5.90
CA ALA A 21 16.17 -11.56 -4.64
C ALA A 21 16.38 -10.34 -3.74
N TRP A 22 17.62 -9.86 -3.61
CA TRP A 22 17.92 -8.64 -2.85
C TRP A 22 17.22 -7.40 -3.42
N ARG A 23 17.20 -7.23 -4.75
CA ARG A 23 16.47 -6.14 -5.41
C ARG A 23 14.97 -6.20 -5.12
N VAL A 24 14.38 -7.39 -5.18
CA VAL A 24 12.96 -7.62 -4.89
C VAL A 24 12.64 -7.26 -3.44
N VAL A 25 13.46 -7.69 -2.47
CA VAL A 25 13.29 -7.31 -1.06
C VAL A 25 13.38 -5.80 -0.87
N ASN A 26 14.37 -5.15 -1.49
CA ASN A 26 14.51 -3.70 -1.41
C ASN A 26 13.33 -2.96 -2.01
N TRP A 27 12.76 -3.47 -3.09
CA TRP A 27 11.63 -2.86 -3.78
C TRP A 27 10.32 -3.08 -3.04
N ILE A 28 10.05 -4.30 -2.57
CA ILE A 28 8.81 -4.66 -1.87
C ILE A 28 8.78 -4.14 -0.43
N TRP A 29 9.92 -4.09 0.27
CA TRP A 29 9.93 -3.71 1.69
C TRP A 29 10.59 -2.35 1.96
N LEU A 30 11.84 -2.16 1.54
CA LEU A 30 12.62 -0.99 1.96
C LEU A 30 12.13 0.31 1.31
N ARG A 31 11.85 0.30 -0.01
CA ARG A 31 11.34 1.47 -0.71
C ARG A 31 10.02 1.99 -0.14
N PRO A 32 8.96 1.16 0.02
CA PRO A 32 7.69 1.65 0.55
C PRO A 32 7.82 2.15 1.98
N LYS A 33 8.62 1.49 2.84
CA LYS A 33 8.85 1.98 4.21
C LYS A 33 9.60 3.31 4.27
N ARG A 34 10.55 3.54 3.36
CA ARG A 34 11.22 4.85 3.25
C ARG A 34 10.26 5.94 2.80
N LEU A 35 9.40 5.65 1.82
CA LEU A 35 8.37 6.58 1.34
C LEU A 35 7.35 6.88 2.45
N GLU A 36 6.88 5.86 3.16
CA GLU A 36 5.99 6.01 4.32
C GLU A 36 6.59 6.95 5.37
N LYS A 37 7.86 6.75 5.73
CA LYS A 37 8.56 7.63 6.67
C LYS A 37 8.67 9.07 6.14
N PHE A 38 8.98 9.23 4.86
CA PHE A 38 9.09 10.54 4.23
C PHE A 38 7.75 11.29 4.25
N LEU A 39 6.64 10.64 3.89
CA LEU A 39 5.30 11.22 3.93
C LEU A 39 4.88 11.58 5.37
N ARG A 40 5.14 10.70 6.34
CA ARG A 40 4.84 10.97 7.76
C ARG A 40 5.62 12.17 8.29
N ASN A 41 6.87 12.35 7.86
CA ASN A 41 7.67 13.52 8.21
C ASN A 41 7.11 14.83 7.59
N GLN A 42 6.38 14.76 6.49
CA GLN A 42 5.65 15.90 5.92
C GLN A 42 4.32 16.19 6.63
N GLY A 43 3.98 15.44 7.69
CA GLY A 43 2.71 15.59 8.40
C GLY A 43 1.55 14.82 7.77
N LEU A 44 1.78 14.10 6.66
CA LEU A 44 0.76 13.22 6.06
C LEU A 44 0.63 11.96 6.93
N LYS A 45 -0.44 11.94 7.73
CA LYS A 45 -0.85 10.76 8.48
C LYS A 45 -1.72 9.89 7.58
N GLY A 46 -1.55 8.58 7.66
CA GLY A 46 -2.31 7.61 6.88
C GLY A 46 -2.00 6.19 7.33
N ASN A 47 -2.59 5.21 6.66
CA ASN A 47 -2.36 3.81 6.94
C ASN A 47 -0.88 3.41 6.69
N SER A 48 -0.37 2.49 7.51
CA SER A 48 0.96 1.93 7.33
C SER A 48 1.00 0.96 6.13
N TYR A 49 2.15 0.86 5.47
CA TYR A 49 2.31 -0.07 4.34
C TYR A 49 2.09 -1.53 4.78
N LYS A 50 1.22 -2.23 4.04
CA LYS A 50 0.94 -3.67 4.16
C LYS A 50 1.33 -4.35 2.85
N ILE A 51 2.10 -5.44 2.92
CA ILE A 51 2.55 -6.17 1.74
C ILE A 51 1.38 -6.87 1.08
N TYR A 52 1.37 -6.88 -0.25
CA TYR A 52 0.44 -7.59 -1.13
C TYR A 52 -0.93 -6.93 -1.32
N SER A 53 -1.73 -6.79 -0.26
CA SER A 53 -3.11 -6.30 -0.40
C SER A 53 -3.29 -4.82 -0.08
N GLY A 54 -2.31 -4.20 0.57
CA GLY A 54 -2.45 -2.82 1.05
C GLY A 54 -3.75 -2.65 1.84
N ASP A 55 -4.57 -1.70 1.40
CA ASP A 55 -5.90 -1.43 1.98
C ASP A 55 -7.06 -1.96 1.13
N LEU A 56 -6.81 -2.76 0.08
CA LEU A 56 -7.85 -3.27 -0.82
C LEU A 56 -8.94 -4.04 -0.08
N LYS A 57 -8.56 -4.83 0.93
CA LYS A 57 -9.53 -5.57 1.77
C LYS A 57 -10.44 -4.62 2.56
N GLU A 58 -9.90 -3.52 3.05
CA GLU A 58 -10.67 -2.52 3.81
C GLU A 58 -11.63 -1.78 2.88
N ILE A 59 -11.13 -1.39 1.70
CA ILE A 59 -11.92 -0.75 0.64
C ILE A 59 -13.09 -1.63 0.24
N THR A 60 -12.86 -2.92 -0.04
CA THR A 60 -13.94 -3.83 -0.46
C THR A 60 -14.94 -4.09 0.65
N LEU A 61 -14.49 -4.28 1.89
CA LEU A 61 -15.39 -4.48 3.03
C LEU A 61 -16.29 -3.26 3.25
N MET A 62 -15.73 -2.05 3.27
CA MET A 62 -16.50 -0.82 3.44
C MET A 62 -17.46 -0.58 2.27
N ALA A 63 -17.05 -0.89 1.04
CA ALA A 63 -17.92 -0.80 -0.13
C ALA A 63 -19.10 -1.78 -0.06
N MET A 64 -18.86 -3.03 0.36
CA MET A 64 -19.92 -4.03 0.54
C MET A 64 -20.88 -3.62 1.67
N GLU A 65 -20.35 -3.09 2.78
CA GLU A 65 -21.16 -2.59 3.89
C GLU A 65 -22.02 -1.38 3.48
N ALA A 66 -21.45 -0.45 2.70
CA ALA A 66 -22.19 0.70 2.19
C ALA A 66 -23.27 0.28 1.18
N ALA A 67 -22.99 -0.74 0.36
CA ALA A 67 -23.94 -1.25 -0.63
C ALA A 67 -25.10 -2.05 0.00
N SER A 68 -24.89 -2.68 1.16
CA SER A 68 -25.93 -3.47 1.84
C SER A 68 -27.00 -2.61 2.52
N LYS A 69 -26.69 -1.36 2.83
CA LYS A 69 -27.61 -0.41 3.46
C LYS A 69 -28.48 0.26 2.38
N PRO A 70 -29.81 0.39 2.58
CA PRO A 70 -30.65 1.19 1.68
C PRO A 70 -30.28 2.68 1.79
N ILE A 71 -30.46 3.43 0.70
CA ILE A 71 -30.20 4.88 0.64
C ILE A 71 -31.45 5.60 0.16
N ASN A 72 -31.82 6.71 0.79
CA ASN A 72 -32.92 7.56 0.34
C ASN A 72 -32.45 8.59 -0.69
N LEU A 73 -33.38 9.17 -1.44
CA LEU A 73 -33.09 10.22 -2.44
C LEU A 73 -32.49 11.49 -1.83
N SER A 74 -32.74 11.74 -0.54
CA SER A 74 -32.22 12.87 0.22
C SER A 74 -30.87 12.61 0.87
N ASP A 75 -30.41 11.36 0.91
CA ASP A 75 -29.18 10.97 1.61
C ASP A 75 -27.96 11.25 0.72
N ASP A 76 -26.81 11.51 1.35
CA ASP A 76 -25.57 11.79 0.62
C ASP A 76 -25.06 10.53 -0.11
N ILE A 77 -25.12 10.59 -1.43
CA ILE A 77 -24.65 9.54 -2.34
C ILE A 77 -23.16 9.27 -2.16
N ILE A 78 -22.36 10.27 -1.77
CA ILE A 78 -20.90 10.13 -1.62
C ILE A 78 -20.57 9.09 -0.55
N THR A 79 -21.37 9.01 0.52
CA THR A 79 -21.21 8.00 1.59
C THR A 79 -21.32 6.57 1.07
N ARG A 80 -22.07 6.35 -0.01
CA ARG A 80 -22.25 5.05 -0.63
C ARG A 80 -21.20 4.74 -1.70
N VAL A 81 -20.81 5.74 -2.48
CA VAL A 81 -19.87 5.55 -3.60
C VAL A 81 -18.42 5.51 -3.12
N PHE A 82 -18.07 6.36 -2.15
CA PHE A 82 -16.70 6.53 -1.64
C PHE A 82 -16.62 6.41 -0.11
N PRO A 83 -17.08 5.28 0.49
CA PRO A 83 -17.09 5.11 1.93
C PRO A 83 -15.68 5.13 2.54
N PHE A 84 -14.70 4.54 1.84
CA PHE A 84 -13.30 4.48 2.31
C PHE A 84 -12.62 5.85 2.32
N ASP A 85 -12.85 6.68 1.30
CA ASP A 85 -12.25 8.02 1.22
C ASP A 85 -12.82 8.93 2.32
N LEU A 86 -14.13 8.89 2.55
CA LEU A 86 -14.76 9.61 3.66
C LEU A 86 -14.21 9.16 5.01
N HIS A 87 -14.01 7.85 5.21
CA HIS A 87 -13.38 7.33 6.42
C HIS A 87 -11.93 7.82 6.58
N THR A 88 -11.18 7.88 5.48
CA THR A 88 -9.79 8.35 5.46
C THR A 88 -9.71 9.84 5.77
N VAL A 89 -10.55 10.67 5.17
CA VAL A 89 -10.63 12.11 5.45
C VAL A 89 -11.08 12.35 6.90
N LYS A 90 -12.03 11.59 7.42
CA LYS A 90 -12.46 11.71 8.82
C LYS A 90 -11.33 11.41 9.80
N ASN A 91 -10.50 10.40 9.51
CA ASN A 91 -9.45 9.95 10.42
C ASN A 91 -8.12 10.71 10.27
N TYR A 92 -7.79 11.12 9.05
CA TYR A 92 -6.48 11.68 8.69
C TYR A 92 -6.55 13.04 8.01
N GLY A 93 -7.74 13.52 7.65
CA GLY A 93 -7.94 14.85 7.11
C GLY A 93 -7.48 15.92 8.09
N MET A 94 -7.05 17.05 7.54
CA MET A 94 -6.74 18.21 8.36
C MET A 94 -8.00 18.64 9.13
N PRO A 95 -7.91 18.97 10.42
CA PRO A 95 -9.02 19.59 11.13
C PRO A 95 -9.40 20.87 10.37
N SER A 96 -10.67 21.02 10.04
CA SER A 96 -11.25 22.17 9.31
C SER A 96 -11.11 23.52 10.04
N ASN A 97 -10.30 23.60 11.10
CA ASN A 97 -10.05 24.78 11.91
C ASN A 97 -8.91 25.67 11.37
N ILE A 98 -8.64 25.61 10.06
CA ILE A 98 -7.88 26.65 9.38
C ILE A 98 -8.91 27.57 8.75
N SER A 99 -9.43 28.48 9.58
CA SER A 99 -10.10 29.69 9.12
C SER A 99 -9.11 30.52 8.31
N LEU A 100 -9.38 30.66 7.01
CA LEU A 100 -8.96 31.81 6.22
C LEU A 100 -10.02 32.90 6.33
#